data_AF-A0A2G5UYL3-F1
#
_entry.id   AF-A0A2G5UYL3-F1
#
_cell.length_a   1.000
_cell.length_b   1.000
_cell.length_c   1.000
_cell.angle_alpha   90.00
_cell.angle_beta   90.00
_cell.angle_gamma   90.00
#
_symmetry.space_group_name_H-M   'P 1'
#
loop_
_entity.id
_entity.type
_entity.pdbx_description
1 polymer ?
#
loop_
_entity_poly.entity_id
_entity_poly.type
_entity_poly.pdbx_seq_one_letter_code
_entity_poly.pdbx_strand_id
1 'polypeptide(L)'
;MLFPTLYQLAAKSVAQQIHNDNYPLDFHLDRKSSNRVFRELLKLDPKNIEKLKTHKNQLSTLTQLDLRKCRIDKKGVLNLKNFKLNALEFGDLYHLKKEYPDPTNIHGIDIVSLLEKTLNENTQEKMVHLGFSGKEEIEIFDWEEKVCELLPSLQSININYKIFGERCQFSNFCVSFLNLRVLDISSAKGLSTLEGIKNLKHLQKLVMRNVRIEDRDGYKELPELKNLRFLDVSGEQGSLLAAEVRMQNLEFLDCSMTYVEERELREFVDHHSKLKTVVAISTQCNNSYIPTVDLLNFNSPDSTMKSLEYTITNDRNDLADRCVEHIYRKLNTNHRQLNDSEISGFLNALRYALRESKDERIEYKAIESFVRSSFFETKRFFNSFRLEIPGIVELIFKSWEHLRCSEFQTKTALSMILTVFKRMVNCLRMGKMLNHDKLLRFIMEKTVEISCQYTEHFRKGALLLIDVIRAMSVDKYKVMCNNKKVIKGLFEIAHALFKKEPSLYQQVIELIASYLNEASEDTLKYLASNCEAVEKCYEQFMIIIFQSPTKNSLENLSNLVARLSTVINLNDPDEKTLAFLSCSIFSILLAKNLIENREYANTLLEEFNDNFDLSNFVHSLGKNTRN
;
A
#
# COMPACT_ATOMS: atom_id res chain seq x y z
N MET A 1 8.61 17.48 -4.18
CA MET A 1 8.89 16.31 -3.31
C MET A 1 8.78 16.79 -1.87
N LEU A 2 7.81 16.33 -1.08
CA LEU A 2 7.74 16.66 0.34
C LEU A 2 8.20 15.42 1.11
N PHE A 3 9.45 15.44 1.57
CA PHE A 3 9.95 14.40 2.47
C PHE A 3 9.16 14.45 3.78
N PRO A 4 8.86 13.30 4.42
CA PRO A 4 8.24 13.30 5.73
C PRO A 4 9.07 14.13 6.69
N THR A 5 8.42 15.05 7.40
CA THR A 5 9.10 15.84 8.43
C THR A 5 9.60 14.91 9.54
N LEU A 6 10.67 15.29 10.23
CA LEU A 6 11.17 14.54 11.40
C LEU A 6 10.05 14.31 12.43
N TYR A 7 9.17 15.30 12.59
CA TYR A 7 7.97 15.19 13.43
C TYR A 7 7.04 14.03 13.01
N GLN A 8 6.78 13.86 11.72
CA GLN A 8 5.93 12.78 11.21
C GLN A 8 6.59 11.41 11.40
N LEU A 9 7.90 11.31 11.18
CA LEU A 9 8.65 10.08 11.40
C LEU A 9 8.69 9.71 12.89
N ALA A 10 8.94 10.67 13.76
CA ALA A 10 8.92 10.47 15.21
C ALA A 10 7.54 10.01 15.69
N ALA A 11 6.45 10.64 15.22
CA ALA A 11 5.11 10.22 15.60
C ALA A 11 4.76 8.79 15.15
N LYS A 12 5.19 8.39 13.95
CA LYS A 12 5.05 7.00 13.47
C LYS A 12 5.84 6.02 14.33
N SER A 13 7.09 6.37 14.67
CA SER A 13 7.94 5.54 15.52
C SER A 13 7.33 5.35 16.91
N VAL A 14 6.86 6.42 17.56
CA VAL A 14 6.22 6.34 18.87
C VAL A 14 4.92 5.51 18.79
N ALA A 15 4.11 5.70 17.76
CA ALA A 15 2.91 4.88 17.54
C ALA A 15 3.26 3.38 17.40
N GLN A 16 4.32 3.04 16.67
CA GLN A 16 4.78 1.66 16.54
C GLN A 16 5.23 1.07 17.89
N GLN A 17 5.91 1.85 18.72
CA GLN A 17 6.34 1.39 20.05
C GLN A 17 5.15 1.14 20.98
N ILE A 18 4.14 2.03 20.98
CA ILE A 18 2.88 1.81 21.72
C ILE A 18 2.14 0.58 21.19
N HIS A 19 2.09 0.40 19.87
CA HIS A 19 1.42 -0.75 19.26
C HIS A 19 2.04 -2.07 19.72
N ASN A 20 3.37 -2.14 19.74
CA ASN A 20 4.12 -3.34 20.10
C ASN A 20 4.23 -3.57 21.63
N ASP A 21 3.74 -2.64 22.47
CA ASP A 21 3.96 -2.62 23.92
C ASP A 21 5.44 -2.65 24.34
N ASN A 22 6.33 -2.19 23.45
CA ASN A 22 7.79 -2.31 23.61
C ASN A 22 8.43 -1.17 24.42
N TYR A 23 7.67 -0.12 24.76
CA TYR A 23 8.25 1.06 25.41
C TYR A 23 7.27 1.73 26.39
N PRO A 24 7.61 1.82 27.69
CA PRO A 24 6.88 2.66 28.62
C PRO A 24 7.18 4.13 28.29
N LEU A 25 6.16 4.84 27.82
CA LEU A 25 6.25 6.29 27.66
C LEU A 25 6.12 6.94 29.05
N ASP A 26 7.25 7.32 29.64
CA ASP A 26 7.28 7.92 31.00
C ASP A 26 6.99 9.43 31.01
N PHE A 27 6.60 9.99 29.87
CA PHE A 27 6.33 11.42 29.72
C PHE A 27 5.00 11.67 29.01
N HIS A 28 4.44 12.85 29.25
CA HIS A 28 3.22 13.32 28.61
C HIS A 28 3.52 13.87 27.22
N LEU A 29 2.72 13.48 26.25
CA LEU A 29 2.74 14.11 24.94
C LEU A 29 1.95 15.42 24.97
N ASP A 30 2.47 16.44 24.28
CA ASP A 30 1.71 17.65 24.03
C ASP A 30 0.53 17.36 23.08
N ARG A 31 -0.44 18.27 23.03
CA ARG A 31 -1.69 18.09 22.27
C ARG A 31 -1.45 17.72 20.80
N LYS A 32 -0.50 18.39 20.13
CA LYS A 32 -0.23 18.17 18.70
C LYS A 32 0.35 16.77 18.51
N SER A 33 1.29 16.40 19.37
CA SER A 33 1.94 15.08 19.38
C SER A 33 0.96 13.96 19.72
N SER A 34 0.14 14.09 20.77
CA SER A 34 -0.89 13.09 21.14
C SER A 34 -1.85 12.81 19.99
N ASN A 35 -2.43 13.85 19.38
CA ASN A 35 -3.36 13.70 18.26
C ASN A 35 -2.67 13.01 17.06
N ARG A 36 -1.41 13.36 16.77
CA ARG A 36 -0.69 12.75 15.64
C ARG A 36 -0.29 11.30 15.91
N VAL A 37 0.29 11.01 17.06
CA VAL A 37 0.70 9.66 17.47
C VAL A 37 -0.51 8.74 17.48
N PHE A 38 -1.62 9.16 18.10
CA PHE A 38 -2.82 8.34 18.16
C PHE A 38 -3.43 8.08 16.78
N ARG A 39 -3.40 9.08 15.88
CA ARG A 39 -3.82 8.88 14.49
C ARG A 39 -2.96 7.85 13.75
N GLU A 40 -1.63 7.91 13.90
CA GLU A 40 -0.75 6.88 13.30
C GLU A 40 -0.97 5.51 13.95
N LEU A 41 -1.27 5.46 15.26
CA LEU A 41 -1.56 4.24 15.99
C LEU A 41 -2.81 3.53 15.44
N LEU A 42 -3.90 4.26 15.18
CA LEU A 42 -5.11 3.70 14.57
C LEU A 42 -4.91 3.27 13.10
N LYS A 43 -3.93 3.83 12.38
CA LYS A 43 -3.57 3.34 11.03
C LYS A 43 -2.84 2.01 11.06
N LEU A 44 -2.05 1.75 12.11
CA LEU A 44 -1.34 0.48 12.26
C LEU A 44 -2.33 -0.67 12.49
N ASP A 45 -3.27 -0.48 13.41
CA ASP A 45 -4.36 -1.39 13.71
C ASP A 45 -5.52 -0.60 14.38
N PRO A 46 -6.75 -0.60 13.84
CA PRO A 46 -7.90 0.02 14.48
C PRO A 46 -8.22 -0.51 15.88
N LYS A 47 -7.80 -1.74 16.22
CA LYS A 47 -7.95 -2.30 17.58
C LYS A 47 -7.10 -1.57 18.62
N ASN A 48 -6.13 -0.77 18.19
CA ASN A 48 -5.33 0.05 19.12
C ASN A 48 -6.14 1.14 19.84
N ILE A 49 -7.43 1.33 19.53
CA ILE A 49 -8.34 2.12 20.37
C ILE A 49 -8.31 1.67 21.84
N GLU A 50 -8.09 0.37 22.09
CA GLU A 50 -7.94 -0.20 23.42
C GLU A 50 -6.72 0.34 24.18
N LYS A 51 -5.69 0.81 23.47
CA LYS A 51 -4.49 1.40 24.08
C LYS A 51 -4.79 2.71 24.82
N LEU A 52 -5.93 3.37 24.56
CA LEU A 52 -6.39 4.49 25.39
C LEU A 52 -6.68 4.08 26.83
N LYS A 53 -6.93 2.79 27.11
CA LYS A 53 -7.14 2.28 28.48
C LYS A 53 -5.81 2.21 29.24
N THR A 54 -4.74 1.76 28.56
CA THR A 54 -3.42 1.56 29.18
C THR A 54 -2.54 2.82 29.16
N HIS A 55 -2.66 3.66 28.12
CA HIS A 55 -1.82 4.85 27.91
C HIS A 55 -2.56 6.18 28.15
N LYS A 56 -3.64 6.16 28.94
CA LYS A 56 -4.49 7.35 29.18
C LYS A 56 -3.72 8.56 29.71
N ASN A 57 -2.69 8.33 30.52
CA ASN A 57 -1.93 9.41 31.15
C ASN A 57 -1.02 10.10 30.13
N GLN A 58 -0.33 9.31 29.32
CA GLN A 58 0.58 9.78 28.26
C GLN A 58 -0.17 10.50 27.14
N LEU A 59 -1.39 10.04 26.84
CA LEU A 59 -2.28 10.61 25.84
C LEU A 59 -3.33 11.55 26.44
N SER A 60 -3.14 12.03 27.66
CA SER A 60 -4.15 12.84 28.38
C SER A 60 -4.49 14.17 27.70
N THR A 61 -3.64 14.66 26.80
CA THR A 61 -3.85 15.90 26.02
C THR A 61 -4.52 15.66 24.66
N LEU A 62 -4.97 14.43 24.39
CA LEU A 62 -5.70 14.06 23.18
C LEU A 62 -7.04 14.82 23.10
N THR A 63 -7.28 15.48 21.98
CA THR A 63 -8.49 16.29 21.74
C THR A 63 -9.26 15.88 20.49
N GLN A 64 -8.71 15.00 19.65
CA GLN A 64 -9.32 14.58 18.39
C GLN A 64 -9.32 13.06 18.28
N LEU A 65 -10.48 12.47 18.00
CA LEU A 65 -10.65 11.04 17.83
C LEU A 65 -11.44 10.74 16.56
N ASP A 66 -10.82 9.96 15.67
CA ASP A 66 -11.42 9.44 14.44
C ASP A 66 -11.56 7.92 14.58
N LEU A 67 -12.77 7.48 14.91
CA LEU A 67 -13.10 6.09 15.19
C LEU A 67 -13.83 5.42 14.02
N ARG A 68 -13.82 6.01 12.82
CA ARG A 68 -14.57 5.51 11.65
C ARG A 68 -14.26 4.07 11.29
N LYS A 69 -13.00 3.66 11.49
CA LYS A 69 -12.50 2.30 11.23
C LYS A 69 -12.42 1.43 12.49
N CYS A 70 -12.81 1.96 13.65
CA CYS A 70 -12.66 1.28 14.93
C CYS A 70 -13.97 0.63 15.36
N ARG A 71 -13.87 -0.52 16.01
CA ARG A 71 -14.99 -1.14 16.73
C ARG A 71 -14.83 -0.89 18.22
N ILE A 72 -15.61 0.02 18.78
CA ILE A 72 -15.52 0.42 20.18
C ILE A 72 -16.55 -0.30 21.05
N ASP A 73 -16.12 -1.03 22.08
CA ASP A 73 -17.05 -1.68 23.02
C ASP A 73 -17.59 -0.69 24.08
N LYS A 74 -18.57 -1.13 24.87
CA LYS A 74 -19.14 -0.31 25.97
C LYS A 74 -18.07 0.22 26.93
N LYS A 75 -17.04 -0.58 27.24
CA LYS A 75 -15.95 -0.16 28.13
C LYS A 75 -15.09 0.94 27.49
N GLY A 76 -14.85 0.85 26.18
CA GLY A 76 -14.17 1.84 25.37
C GLY A 76 -14.94 3.16 25.37
N VAL A 77 -16.25 3.11 25.14
CA VAL A 77 -17.15 4.28 25.20
C VAL A 77 -17.02 4.99 26.54
N LEU A 78 -17.13 4.26 27.66
CA LEU A 78 -16.98 4.83 29.01
C LEU A 78 -15.58 5.40 29.27
N ASN A 79 -14.54 4.85 28.63
CA ASN A 79 -13.17 5.33 28.78
C ASN A 79 -12.95 6.68 28.06
N LEU A 80 -13.76 7.02 27.06
CA LEU A 80 -13.65 8.28 26.33
C LEU A 80 -13.90 9.50 27.23
N LYS A 81 -14.65 9.35 28.33
CA LYS A 81 -14.88 10.44 29.30
C LYS A 81 -13.61 10.96 29.94
N ASN A 82 -12.52 10.20 29.88
CA ASN A 82 -11.23 10.60 30.44
C ASN A 82 -10.48 11.62 29.58
N PHE A 83 -10.98 11.95 28.38
CA PHE A 83 -10.33 12.85 27.43
C PHE A 83 -11.16 14.12 27.20
N LYS A 84 -10.48 15.25 27.06
CA LYS A 84 -11.08 16.56 26.79
C LYS A 84 -11.18 16.77 25.27
N LEU A 85 -12.18 16.15 24.66
CA LEU A 85 -12.31 16.07 23.21
C LEU A 85 -12.94 17.34 22.64
N ASN A 86 -12.40 17.81 21.53
CA ASN A 86 -13.00 18.86 20.71
C ASN A 86 -13.62 18.28 19.42
N ALA A 87 -13.17 17.11 18.99
CA ALA A 87 -13.67 16.44 17.80
C ALA A 87 -13.76 14.93 18.05
N LEU A 88 -14.93 14.35 17.77
CA LEU A 88 -15.18 12.91 17.89
C LEU A 88 -15.99 12.44 16.69
N GLU A 89 -15.46 11.46 15.98
CA GLU A 89 -16.13 10.83 14.84
C GLU A 89 -16.27 9.32 15.13
N PHE A 90 -17.51 8.86 15.27
CA PHE A 90 -17.84 7.45 15.44
C PHE A 90 -17.87 6.71 14.10
N GLY A 91 -17.48 5.44 14.13
CA GLY A 91 -17.68 4.50 13.03
C GLY A 91 -19.01 3.77 13.15
N ASP A 92 -18.99 2.47 12.84
CA ASP A 92 -20.11 1.56 13.04
C ASP A 92 -20.47 1.45 14.53
N LEU A 93 -21.73 1.77 14.86
CA LEU A 93 -22.31 1.70 16.21
C LEU A 93 -23.33 0.57 16.36
N TYR A 94 -23.59 -0.22 15.31
CA TYR A 94 -24.63 -1.25 15.32
C TYR A 94 -24.44 -2.28 16.44
N HIS A 95 -23.19 -2.60 16.79
CA HIS A 95 -22.89 -3.55 17.87
C HIS A 95 -23.18 -2.99 19.26
N LEU A 96 -23.35 -1.67 19.44
CA LEU A 96 -23.66 -1.03 20.72
C LEU A 96 -25.17 -0.89 20.99
N LYS A 97 -26.02 -1.28 20.05
CA LYS A 97 -27.49 -1.19 20.20
C LYS A 97 -28.04 -1.95 21.41
N LYS A 98 -27.35 -3.02 21.85
CA LYS A 98 -27.79 -3.79 23.02
C LYS A 98 -27.49 -3.07 24.33
N GLU A 99 -26.41 -2.29 24.34
CA GLU A 99 -25.92 -1.56 25.49
C GLU A 99 -26.55 -0.16 25.61
N TYR A 100 -27.01 0.39 24.48
CA TYR A 100 -27.65 1.69 24.34
C TYR A 100 -28.91 1.58 23.46
N PRO A 101 -29.91 0.77 23.85
CA PRO A 101 -31.11 0.59 23.04
C PRO A 101 -31.92 1.89 22.98
N ASP A 102 -32.44 2.23 21.81
CA ASP A 102 -33.42 3.31 21.69
C ASP A 102 -34.72 2.93 22.44
N PRO A 103 -35.28 3.81 23.28
CA PRO A 103 -36.45 3.51 24.09
C PRO A 103 -37.74 3.31 23.26
N THR A 104 -37.76 3.81 22.03
CA THR A 104 -38.94 3.83 21.14
C THR A 104 -38.77 2.96 19.89
N ASN A 105 -37.55 2.54 19.56
CA ASN A 105 -37.23 1.72 18.40
C ASN A 105 -36.29 0.56 18.74
N ILE A 106 -36.77 -0.68 18.58
CA ILE A 106 -35.98 -1.90 18.82
C ILE A 106 -34.76 -2.03 17.88
N HIS A 107 -34.73 -1.28 16.78
CA HIS A 107 -33.63 -1.26 15.82
C HIS A 107 -32.74 -0.02 15.94
N GLY A 108 -33.11 0.95 16.77
CA GLY A 108 -32.38 2.21 16.98
C GLY A 108 -31.32 2.12 18.08
N ILE A 109 -30.52 3.18 18.18
CA ILE A 109 -29.58 3.40 19.28
C ILE A 109 -29.90 4.73 19.97
N ASP A 110 -29.93 4.73 21.30
CA ASP A 110 -30.06 5.95 22.08
C ASP A 110 -28.73 6.70 22.09
N ILE A 111 -28.52 7.56 21.09
CA ILE A 111 -27.27 8.33 20.99
C ILE A 111 -27.14 9.35 22.12
N VAL A 112 -28.23 9.80 22.74
CA VAL A 112 -28.17 10.79 23.82
C VAL A 112 -27.54 10.12 25.04
N SER A 113 -28.05 8.95 25.44
CA SER A 113 -27.48 8.13 26.51
C SER A 113 -26.05 7.68 26.19
N LEU A 114 -25.75 7.39 24.92
CA LEU A 114 -24.38 7.12 24.46
C LEU A 114 -23.47 8.31 24.75
N LEU A 115 -23.82 9.51 24.29
CA LEU A 115 -23.00 10.71 24.43
C LEU A 115 -22.85 11.15 25.89
N GLU A 116 -23.91 11.12 26.69
CA GLU A 116 -23.85 11.41 28.13
C GLU A 116 -22.84 10.53 28.88
N LYS A 117 -22.74 9.25 28.50
CA LYS A 117 -21.76 8.31 29.07
C LYS A 117 -20.37 8.43 28.46
N THR A 118 -20.27 9.01 27.27
CA THR A 118 -19.00 9.18 26.52
C THR A 118 -18.28 10.45 26.93
N LEU A 119 -19.00 11.54 27.17
CA LEU A 119 -18.44 12.89 27.25
C LEU A 119 -18.39 13.39 28.69
N ASN A 120 -17.27 14.02 29.07
CA ASN A 120 -17.21 14.82 30.30
C ASN A 120 -17.70 16.25 30.05
N GLU A 121 -17.95 16.99 31.12
CA GLU A 121 -18.44 18.39 31.08
C GLU A 121 -17.57 19.30 30.20
N ASN A 122 -16.24 19.16 30.27
CA ASN A 122 -15.36 20.00 29.46
C ASN A 122 -15.45 19.69 27.96
N THR A 123 -15.60 18.40 27.62
CA THR A 123 -15.84 17.94 26.26
C THR A 123 -17.19 18.44 25.76
N GLN A 124 -18.24 18.34 26.57
CA GLN A 124 -19.58 18.83 26.23
C GLN A 124 -19.57 20.33 25.87
N GLU A 125 -18.92 21.14 26.71
CA GLU A 125 -18.80 22.58 26.51
C GLU A 125 -17.99 22.96 25.25
N LYS A 126 -16.93 22.20 24.93
CA LYS A 126 -15.91 22.61 23.91
C LYS A 126 -15.94 21.81 22.61
N MET A 127 -16.77 20.78 22.51
CA MET A 127 -16.85 19.98 21.30
C MET A 127 -17.32 20.85 20.12
N VAL A 128 -16.52 20.86 19.06
CA VAL A 128 -16.81 21.60 17.83
C VAL A 128 -17.21 20.69 16.68
N HIS A 129 -16.86 19.40 16.75
CA HIS A 129 -17.16 18.41 15.72
C HIS A 129 -17.65 17.09 16.33
N LEU A 130 -18.78 16.61 15.82
CA LEU A 130 -19.35 15.31 16.13
C LEU A 130 -19.70 14.58 14.83
N GLY A 131 -19.38 13.29 14.74
CA GLY A 131 -19.71 12.51 13.56
C GLY A 131 -20.18 11.10 13.86
N PHE A 132 -21.05 10.58 13.00
CA PHE A 132 -21.64 9.25 13.03
C PHE A 132 -21.50 8.58 11.66
N SER A 133 -20.26 8.26 11.27
CA SER A 133 -19.92 7.81 9.91
C SER A 133 -20.32 6.37 9.52
N GLY A 134 -20.92 5.61 10.45
CA GLY A 134 -21.28 4.21 10.26
C GLY A 134 -22.23 4.00 9.08
N LYS A 135 -22.01 2.93 8.30
CA LYS A 135 -22.81 2.63 7.10
C LYS A 135 -24.17 2.03 7.41
N GLU A 136 -24.41 1.72 8.67
CA GLU A 136 -25.66 1.19 9.15
C GLU A 136 -26.75 2.26 9.12
N GLU A 137 -27.92 1.83 8.65
CA GLU A 137 -29.15 2.59 8.67
C GLU A 137 -29.70 2.60 10.10
N ILE A 138 -29.01 3.33 10.98
CA ILE A 138 -29.51 3.61 12.32
C ILE A 138 -30.49 4.76 12.21
N GLU A 139 -31.73 4.45 12.57
CA GLU A 139 -32.73 5.48 12.89
C GLU A 139 -32.37 6.08 14.26
N ILE A 140 -32.28 7.41 14.30
CA ILE A 140 -32.04 8.17 15.52
C ILE A 140 -33.23 9.13 15.64
N PHE A 141 -33.93 9.08 16.76
CA PHE A 141 -35.16 9.86 16.97
C PHE A 141 -35.01 10.85 18.11
N ASP A 142 -35.65 12.01 17.97
CA ASP A 142 -35.84 13.04 19.01
C ASP A 142 -34.55 13.37 19.80
N TRP A 143 -33.43 13.41 19.09
CA TRP A 143 -32.10 13.57 19.68
C TRP A 143 -31.56 14.98 19.48
N GLU A 144 -32.06 15.68 18.47
CA GLU A 144 -31.49 16.90 17.93
C GLU A 144 -31.46 18.02 18.98
N GLU A 145 -32.58 18.22 19.68
CA GLU A 145 -32.69 19.21 20.76
C GLU A 145 -31.75 18.87 21.93
N LYS A 146 -31.82 17.62 22.43
CA LYS A 146 -31.01 17.16 23.56
C LYS A 146 -29.51 17.21 23.27
N VAL A 147 -29.08 16.83 22.09
CA VAL A 147 -27.66 16.87 21.72
C VAL A 147 -27.21 18.31 21.44
N CYS A 148 -28.08 19.17 20.91
CA CYS A 148 -27.75 20.60 20.80
C CYS A 148 -27.55 21.24 22.18
N GLU A 149 -28.40 20.92 23.15
CA GLU A 149 -28.23 21.36 24.54
C GLU A 149 -26.96 20.80 25.18
N LEU A 150 -26.67 19.51 24.93
CA LEU A 150 -25.47 18.84 25.42
C LEU A 150 -24.18 19.41 24.81
N LEU A 151 -24.22 19.85 23.56
CA LEU A 151 -23.06 20.29 22.77
C LEU A 151 -23.27 21.70 22.18
N PRO A 152 -23.38 22.75 23.01
CA PRO A 152 -23.77 24.08 22.55
C PRO A 152 -22.75 24.75 21.61
N SER A 153 -21.49 24.29 21.64
CA SER A 153 -20.39 24.79 20.80
C SER A 153 -20.26 24.08 19.45
N LEU A 154 -21.17 23.16 19.11
CA LEU A 154 -21.07 22.33 17.92
C LEU A 154 -21.15 23.17 16.64
N GLN A 155 -20.16 23.03 15.77
CA GLN A 155 -20.06 23.77 14.49
C GLN A 155 -19.93 22.85 13.29
N SER A 156 -19.64 21.57 13.50
CA SER A 156 -19.52 20.58 12.46
C SER A 156 -20.21 19.30 12.87
N ILE A 157 -21.03 18.78 11.99
CA ILE A 157 -21.69 17.51 12.22
C ILE A 157 -21.71 16.64 10.97
N ASN A 158 -21.43 15.35 11.17
CA ASN A 158 -21.49 14.32 10.13
C ASN A 158 -22.52 13.27 10.55
N ILE A 159 -23.60 13.19 9.79
CA ILE A 159 -24.71 12.26 9.98
C ILE A 159 -24.99 11.54 8.66
N ASN A 160 -23.93 11.03 8.04
CA ASN A 160 -24.06 10.23 6.84
C ASN A 160 -24.87 8.93 7.13
N TYR A 161 -25.46 8.37 6.07
CA TYR A 161 -26.29 7.14 6.12
C TYR A 161 -27.51 7.19 7.06
N LYS A 162 -27.89 8.36 7.59
CA LYS A 162 -29.08 8.50 8.46
C LYS A 162 -30.37 8.56 7.67
N ILE A 163 -31.43 8.04 8.28
CA ILE A 163 -32.78 8.05 7.72
C ILE A 163 -33.54 9.23 8.30
N PHE A 164 -33.99 10.13 7.44
CA PHE A 164 -34.98 11.14 7.75
C PHE A 164 -36.37 10.59 7.41
N GLY A 165 -37.35 10.88 8.26
CA GLY A 165 -38.71 10.35 8.12
C GLY A 165 -39.70 11.16 8.95
N GLU A 166 -40.92 10.65 9.13
CA GLU A 166 -41.99 11.37 9.86
C GLU A 166 -41.56 11.80 11.27
N ARG A 167 -40.77 10.95 11.95
CA ARG A 167 -40.28 11.19 13.32
C ARG A 167 -38.95 11.94 13.41
N CYS A 168 -38.19 12.01 12.33
CA CYS A 168 -36.91 12.73 12.28
C CYS A 168 -36.91 13.56 11.00
N GLN A 169 -37.48 14.77 11.09
CA GLN A 169 -37.55 15.68 9.96
C GLN A 169 -36.26 16.50 9.88
N PHE A 170 -35.72 16.65 8.67
CA PHE A 170 -34.52 17.45 8.44
C PHE A 170 -34.68 18.92 8.86
N SER A 171 -35.89 19.46 8.79
CA SER A 171 -36.24 20.80 9.27
C SER A 171 -36.01 20.94 10.79
N ASN A 172 -36.41 19.95 11.59
CA ASN A 172 -36.22 19.91 13.05
C ASN A 172 -34.73 19.89 13.41
N PHE A 173 -33.95 19.11 12.66
CA PHE A 173 -32.50 19.12 12.77
C PHE A 173 -31.92 20.52 12.49
N CYS A 174 -32.35 21.16 11.40
CA CYS A 174 -31.84 22.48 11.01
C CYS A 174 -32.17 23.60 12.00
N VAL A 175 -33.31 23.53 12.72
CA VAL A 175 -33.65 24.52 13.76
C VAL A 175 -32.89 24.28 15.07
N SER A 176 -32.48 23.04 15.34
CA SER A 176 -31.71 22.70 16.54
C SER A 176 -30.27 23.21 16.43
N PHE A 177 -29.59 22.93 15.32
CA PHE A 177 -28.16 23.18 15.19
C PHE A 177 -27.79 24.49 14.46
N LEU A 178 -28.28 25.62 14.96
CA LEU A 178 -28.15 26.94 14.30
C LEU A 178 -26.70 27.43 14.09
N ASN A 179 -25.75 26.94 14.90
CA ASN A 179 -24.34 27.34 14.85
C ASN A 179 -23.50 26.55 13.83
N LEU A 180 -24.09 25.62 13.08
CA LEU A 180 -23.35 24.78 12.13
C LEU A 180 -22.70 25.59 11.01
N ARG A 181 -21.45 25.24 10.75
CA ARG A 181 -20.62 25.70 9.63
C ARG A 181 -20.32 24.58 8.64
N VAL A 182 -20.32 23.32 9.10
CA VAL A 182 -20.05 22.15 8.26
C VAL A 182 -21.11 21.09 8.54
N LEU A 183 -21.79 20.66 7.48
CA LEU A 183 -22.79 19.59 7.54
C LEU A 183 -22.46 18.54 6.47
N ASP A 184 -22.40 17.28 6.91
CA ASP A 184 -22.31 16.11 6.01
C ASP A 184 -23.53 15.20 6.25
N ILE A 185 -24.38 15.09 5.23
CA ILE A 185 -25.56 14.22 5.17
C ILE A 185 -25.43 13.19 4.04
N SER A 186 -24.19 12.83 3.66
CA SER A 186 -23.94 11.88 2.59
C SER A 186 -24.71 10.57 2.78
N SER A 187 -25.32 10.05 1.72
CA SER A 187 -26.11 8.82 1.72
C SER A 187 -27.29 8.83 2.70
N ALA A 188 -27.71 10.00 3.17
CA ALA A 188 -28.94 10.13 3.92
C ALA A 188 -30.14 9.68 3.07
N LYS A 189 -31.09 9.01 3.72
CA LYS A 189 -32.31 8.48 3.10
C LYS A 189 -33.54 9.23 3.60
N GLY A 190 -34.62 9.16 2.84
CA GLY A 190 -35.91 9.76 3.19
C GLY A 190 -35.94 11.29 3.15
N LEU A 191 -34.89 11.92 2.60
CA LEU A 191 -34.89 13.33 2.25
C LEU A 191 -35.56 13.51 0.89
N SER A 192 -36.79 14.03 0.86
CA SER A 192 -37.43 14.48 -0.39
C SER A 192 -37.09 15.93 -0.73
N THR A 193 -36.75 16.75 0.26
CA THR A 193 -36.38 18.17 0.12
C THR A 193 -35.32 18.56 1.16
N LEU A 194 -34.69 19.73 0.98
CA LEU A 194 -33.82 20.37 1.97
C LEU A 194 -34.57 21.42 2.80
N GLU A 195 -35.87 21.23 3.02
CA GLU A 195 -36.68 22.17 3.78
C GLU A 195 -36.12 22.40 5.19
N GLY A 196 -35.99 23.67 5.57
CA GLY A 196 -35.43 24.11 6.84
C GLY A 196 -33.94 24.44 6.77
N ILE A 197 -33.23 24.06 5.71
CA ILE A 197 -31.77 24.30 5.61
C ILE A 197 -31.43 25.80 5.70
N LYS A 198 -32.32 26.70 5.26
CA LYS A 198 -32.15 28.15 5.37
C LYS A 198 -31.91 28.64 6.81
N ASN A 199 -32.29 27.85 7.82
CA ASN A 199 -32.06 28.18 9.22
C ASN A 199 -30.57 28.07 9.62
N LEU A 200 -29.78 27.29 8.87
CA LEU A 200 -28.34 27.14 9.06
C LEU A 200 -27.56 28.34 8.45
N LYS A 201 -27.84 29.54 8.95
CA LYS A 201 -27.32 30.81 8.40
C LYS A 201 -25.79 30.90 8.38
N HIS A 202 -25.10 30.14 9.23
CA HIS A 202 -23.65 30.09 9.33
C HIS A 202 -23.01 28.98 8.49
N LEU A 203 -23.79 28.18 7.76
CA LEU A 203 -23.29 27.04 7.00
C LEU A 203 -22.34 27.50 5.89
N GLN A 204 -21.13 26.92 5.88
CA GLN A 204 -20.06 27.22 4.94
C GLN A 204 -19.75 26.05 4.03
N LYS A 205 -19.95 24.82 4.51
CA LYS A 205 -19.70 23.57 3.80
C LYS A 205 -20.88 22.63 3.95
N LEU A 206 -21.41 22.17 2.83
CA LEU A 206 -22.47 21.18 2.75
C LEU A 206 -22.01 20.00 1.88
N VAL A 207 -22.08 18.79 2.42
CA VAL A 207 -21.76 17.54 1.72
C VAL A 207 -22.99 16.66 1.72
N MET A 208 -23.48 16.31 0.53
CA MET A 208 -24.74 15.57 0.29
C MET A 208 -24.52 14.48 -0.76
N ARG A 209 -23.45 13.71 -0.61
CA ARG A 209 -23.09 12.69 -1.61
C ARG A 209 -24.15 11.60 -1.69
N ASN A 210 -24.53 11.15 -2.88
CA ASN A 210 -25.54 10.09 -3.04
C ASN A 210 -26.84 10.36 -2.28
N VAL A 211 -27.24 11.63 -2.11
CA VAL A 211 -28.56 12.00 -1.56
C VAL A 211 -29.54 12.14 -2.71
N ARG A 212 -30.71 11.50 -2.59
CA ARG A 212 -31.76 11.50 -3.61
C ARG A 212 -32.78 12.59 -3.34
N ILE A 213 -32.73 13.69 -4.08
CA ILE A 213 -33.80 14.70 -4.10
C ILE A 213 -34.37 14.71 -5.52
N GLU A 214 -35.58 14.19 -5.67
CA GLU A 214 -36.24 14.02 -6.98
C GLU A 214 -36.85 15.32 -7.49
N ASP A 215 -37.38 16.13 -6.58
CA ASP A 215 -38.02 17.38 -6.90
C ASP A 215 -36.98 18.50 -7.04
N ARG A 216 -37.04 19.25 -8.15
CA ARG A 216 -36.20 20.44 -8.36
C ARG A 216 -36.44 21.48 -7.26
N ASP A 217 -37.68 21.61 -6.79
CA ASP A 217 -38.04 22.50 -5.70
C ASP A 217 -37.48 22.04 -4.35
N GLY A 218 -36.99 20.80 -4.25
CA GLY A 218 -36.29 20.29 -3.09
C GLY A 218 -35.01 21.07 -2.75
N TYR A 219 -34.46 21.84 -3.71
CA TYR A 219 -33.27 22.67 -3.52
C TYR A 219 -33.56 24.16 -3.34
N LYS A 220 -34.83 24.59 -3.33
CA LYS A 220 -35.23 26.01 -3.37
C LYS A 220 -34.70 26.88 -2.22
N GLU A 221 -34.31 26.27 -1.11
CA GLU A 221 -33.77 26.99 0.06
C GLU A 221 -32.24 27.15 0.04
N LEU A 222 -31.50 26.44 -0.84
CA LEU A 222 -30.04 26.60 -0.94
C LEU A 222 -29.58 28.03 -1.24
N PRO A 223 -30.26 28.83 -2.09
CA PRO A 223 -29.92 30.23 -2.31
C PRO A 223 -29.95 31.10 -1.04
N GLU A 224 -30.65 30.67 0.02
CA GLU A 224 -30.70 31.40 1.30
C GLU A 224 -29.45 31.21 2.16
N LEU A 225 -28.62 30.22 1.85
CA LEU A 225 -27.35 29.97 2.55
C LEU A 225 -26.26 30.94 2.08
N LYS A 226 -26.35 32.21 2.52
CA LYS A 226 -25.44 33.28 2.07
C LYS A 226 -23.97 33.02 2.43
N ASN A 227 -23.66 32.14 3.37
CA ASN A 227 -22.28 31.82 3.76
C ASN A 227 -21.72 30.55 3.10
N LEU A 228 -22.53 29.83 2.30
CA LEU A 228 -22.12 28.57 1.69
C LEU A 228 -21.04 28.81 0.63
N ARG A 229 -19.89 28.16 0.80
CA ARG A 229 -18.72 28.25 -0.07
C ARG A 229 -18.33 26.93 -0.71
N PHE A 230 -18.65 25.81 -0.05
CA PHE A 230 -18.34 24.47 -0.52
C PHE A 230 -19.61 23.64 -0.59
N LEU A 231 -19.87 23.08 -1.77
CA LEU A 231 -21.00 22.18 -2.00
C LEU A 231 -20.51 20.91 -2.70
N ASP A 232 -20.83 19.76 -2.12
CA ASP A 232 -20.56 18.45 -2.72
C ASP A 232 -21.89 17.71 -2.84
N VAL A 233 -22.33 17.54 -4.08
CA VAL A 233 -23.54 16.80 -4.48
C VAL A 233 -23.19 15.59 -5.35
N SER A 234 -21.96 15.11 -5.24
CA SER A 234 -21.46 14.01 -6.06
C SER A 234 -22.17 12.69 -5.75
N GLY A 235 -22.46 11.91 -6.79
CA GLY A 235 -23.18 10.65 -6.65
C GLY A 235 -24.11 10.38 -7.84
N GLU A 236 -24.58 9.14 -7.93
CA GLU A 236 -25.33 8.64 -9.10
C GLU A 236 -26.78 9.15 -9.18
N GLN A 237 -27.18 10.12 -8.35
CA GLN A 237 -28.56 10.53 -8.16
C GLN A 237 -28.72 12.05 -8.14
N GLY A 238 -29.61 12.57 -8.99
CA GLY A 238 -30.01 13.97 -9.06
C GLY A 238 -29.17 14.85 -10.00
N SER A 239 -29.78 15.94 -10.48
CA SER A 239 -29.08 17.06 -11.15
C SER A 239 -29.48 18.35 -10.45
N LEU A 240 -28.77 18.69 -9.36
CA LEU A 240 -28.87 20.01 -8.71
C LEU A 240 -28.77 21.14 -9.75
N LEU A 241 -27.92 20.94 -10.76
CA LEU A 241 -27.61 21.95 -11.76
C LEU A 241 -28.81 22.26 -12.66
N ALA A 242 -29.75 21.33 -12.81
CA ALA A 242 -31.02 21.54 -13.50
C ALA A 242 -32.09 22.29 -12.68
N ALA A 243 -31.84 22.56 -11.38
CA ALA A 243 -32.78 23.25 -10.50
C ALA A 243 -32.63 24.78 -10.51
N GLU A 244 -31.77 25.34 -11.37
CA GLU A 244 -31.55 26.79 -11.55
C GLU A 244 -31.24 27.58 -10.25
N VAL A 245 -30.75 26.89 -9.22
CA VAL A 245 -30.40 27.49 -7.93
C VAL A 245 -29.20 28.42 -8.06
N ARG A 246 -29.22 29.55 -7.34
CA ARG A 246 -28.15 30.56 -7.36
C ARG A 246 -27.58 30.80 -5.97
N MET A 247 -26.33 30.40 -5.76
CA MET A 247 -25.61 30.55 -4.50
C MET A 247 -24.51 31.61 -4.64
N GLN A 248 -24.77 32.81 -4.12
CA GLN A 248 -23.95 34.01 -4.38
C GLN A 248 -22.47 33.90 -3.98
N ASN A 249 -22.14 33.04 -3.01
CA ASN A 249 -20.81 32.91 -2.42
C ASN A 249 -20.18 31.53 -2.61
N LEU A 250 -20.73 30.70 -3.50
CA LEU A 250 -20.19 29.37 -3.78
C LEU A 250 -18.82 29.49 -4.46
N GLU A 251 -17.80 28.85 -3.89
CA GLU A 251 -16.42 28.87 -4.39
C GLU A 251 -15.97 27.49 -4.90
N PHE A 252 -16.57 26.41 -4.40
CA PHE A 252 -16.23 25.03 -4.75
C PHE A 252 -17.48 24.19 -4.95
N LEU A 253 -17.52 23.44 -6.05
CA LEU A 253 -18.56 22.45 -6.36
C LEU A 253 -17.94 21.08 -6.67
N ASP A 254 -18.45 20.01 -6.06
CA ASP A 254 -18.22 18.64 -6.53
C ASP A 254 -19.54 18.04 -7.01
N CYS A 255 -19.63 17.76 -8.30
CA CYS A 255 -20.74 17.10 -8.98
C CYS A 255 -20.30 15.80 -9.68
N SER A 256 -19.22 15.18 -9.20
CA SER A 256 -18.69 13.94 -9.77
C SER A 256 -19.71 12.79 -9.71
N MET A 257 -19.63 11.85 -10.64
CA MET A 257 -20.55 10.70 -10.78
C MET A 257 -22.05 11.06 -10.95
N THR A 258 -22.38 12.32 -11.24
CA THR A 258 -23.75 12.71 -11.61
C THR A 258 -23.98 12.61 -13.12
N TYR A 259 -25.22 12.79 -13.55
CA TYR A 259 -25.61 12.86 -14.97
C TYR A 259 -25.45 14.25 -15.59
N VAL A 260 -24.71 15.17 -14.94
CA VAL A 260 -24.56 16.55 -15.43
C VAL A 260 -23.98 16.59 -16.85
N GLU A 261 -24.63 17.38 -17.70
CA GLU A 261 -24.17 17.68 -19.06
C GLU A 261 -23.29 18.93 -19.10
N GLU A 262 -22.44 19.05 -20.13
CA GLU A 262 -21.54 20.19 -20.29
C GLU A 262 -22.30 21.53 -20.34
N ARG A 263 -23.47 21.54 -21.00
CA ARG A 263 -24.31 22.74 -21.10
C ARG A 263 -24.80 23.19 -19.72
N GLU A 264 -25.36 22.27 -18.93
CA GLU A 264 -25.85 22.56 -17.58
C GLU A 264 -24.72 23.09 -16.69
N LEU A 265 -23.54 22.48 -16.78
CA LEU A 265 -22.39 22.92 -16.00
C LEU A 265 -21.91 24.32 -16.42
N ARG A 266 -21.87 24.63 -17.71
CA ARG A 266 -21.51 25.97 -18.21
C ARG A 266 -22.50 27.02 -17.73
N GLU A 267 -23.80 26.77 -17.92
CA GLU A 267 -24.85 27.66 -17.43
C GLU A 267 -24.76 27.84 -15.90
N PHE A 268 -24.46 26.79 -15.15
CA PHE A 268 -24.24 26.90 -13.71
C PHE A 268 -23.03 27.78 -13.39
N VAL A 269 -21.88 27.57 -14.04
CA VAL A 269 -20.66 28.38 -13.83
C VAL A 269 -20.92 29.85 -14.14
N ASP A 270 -21.62 30.16 -15.24
CA ASP A 270 -21.93 31.53 -15.66
C ASP A 270 -22.79 32.28 -14.61
N HIS A 271 -23.68 31.56 -13.93
CA HIS A 271 -24.49 32.12 -12.84
C HIS A 271 -23.74 32.23 -11.49
N HIS A 272 -22.55 31.64 -11.36
CA HIS A 272 -21.79 31.57 -10.11
C HIS A 272 -20.40 32.18 -10.27
N SER A 273 -20.33 33.50 -10.43
CA SER A 273 -19.09 34.26 -10.68
C SER A 273 -17.97 34.10 -9.63
N LYS A 274 -18.27 33.62 -8.42
CA LYS A 274 -17.27 33.34 -7.37
C LYS A 274 -16.76 31.90 -7.35
N LEU A 275 -17.34 31.02 -8.17
CA LEU A 275 -16.95 29.63 -8.28
C LEU A 275 -15.51 29.57 -8.83
N LYS A 276 -14.62 28.90 -8.11
CA LYS A 276 -13.20 28.79 -8.46
C LYS A 276 -12.85 27.40 -8.93
N THR A 277 -13.47 26.38 -8.35
CA THR A 277 -13.13 24.98 -8.59
C THR A 277 -14.38 24.15 -8.76
N VAL A 278 -14.38 23.30 -9.79
CA VAL A 278 -15.45 22.34 -10.05
C VAL A 278 -14.83 20.96 -10.20
N VAL A 279 -15.35 19.97 -9.48
CA VAL A 279 -15.03 18.54 -9.68
C VAL A 279 -16.15 17.88 -10.45
N ALA A 280 -15.84 17.40 -11.65
CA ALA A 280 -16.80 16.78 -12.57
C ALA A 280 -16.31 15.41 -13.07
N ILE A 281 -15.69 14.63 -12.19
CA ILE A 281 -15.09 13.34 -12.51
C ILE A 281 -16.19 12.31 -12.79
N SER A 282 -16.02 11.51 -13.84
CA SER A 282 -16.99 10.48 -14.26
C SER A 282 -18.38 11.05 -14.59
N THR A 283 -18.41 12.21 -15.23
CA THR A 283 -19.62 12.86 -15.78
C THR A 283 -19.52 12.95 -17.31
N GLN A 284 -20.53 13.49 -17.99
CA GLN A 284 -20.39 13.83 -19.42
C GLN A 284 -19.34 14.93 -19.66
N CYS A 285 -18.96 15.67 -18.61
CA CYS A 285 -17.97 16.75 -18.66
C CYS A 285 -16.51 16.27 -18.58
N ASN A 286 -16.24 14.97 -18.71
CA ASN A 286 -14.90 14.39 -18.52
C ASN A 286 -13.83 15.02 -19.42
N ASN A 287 -14.20 15.47 -20.63
CA ASN A 287 -13.28 16.11 -21.58
C ASN A 287 -13.62 17.58 -21.83
N SER A 288 -14.42 18.20 -20.96
CA SER A 288 -14.84 19.59 -21.13
C SER A 288 -13.77 20.55 -20.61
N TYR A 289 -13.81 21.78 -21.09
CA TYR A 289 -12.95 22.86 -20.63
C TYR A 289 -13.79 24.13 -20.42
N ILE A 290 -13.72 24.68 -19.21
CA ILE A 290 -14.41 25.93 -18.83
C ILE A 290 -13.34 26.90 -18.33
N PRO A 291 -12.96 27.93 -19.11
CA PRO A 291 -11.80 28.77 -18.81
C PRO A 291 -11.88 29.54 -17.47
N THR A 292 -13.09 29.79 -16.98
CA THR A 292 -13.34 30.63 -15.78
C THR A 292 -13.14 29.89 -14.47
N VAL A 293 -13.00 28.56 -14.47
CA VAL A 293 -12.87 27.73 -13.28
C VAL A 293 -11.75 26.69 -13.42
N ASP A 294 -11.15 26.27 -12.31
CA ASP A 294 -10.29 25.10 -12.25
C ASP A 294 -11.18 23.84 -12.28
N LEU A 295 -11.40 23.31 -13.48
CA LEU A 295 -12.23 22.13 -13.71
C LEU A 295 -11.41 20.85 -13.53
N LEU A 296 -11.66 20.14 -12.44
CA LEU A 296 -11.10 18.83 -12.10
C LEU A 296 -11.88 17.74 -12.82
N ASN A 297 -11.35 17.33 -13.97
CA ASN A 297 -11.86 16.24 -14.80
C ASN A 297 -10.71 15.51 -15.54
N PHE A 298 -11.02 14.82 -16.65
CA PHE A 298 -10.07 14.06 -17.45
C PHE A 298 -9.64 14.76 -18.76
N ASN A 299 -9.87 16.06 -18.90
CA ASN A 299 -9.61 16.80 -20.13
C ASN A 299 -8.11 16.88 -20.46
N SER A 300 -7.26 16.92 -19.44
CA SER A 300 -5.80 16.95 -19.60
C SER A 300 -5.09 16.12 -18.52
N PRO A 301 -3.81 15.77 -18.72
CA PRO A 301 -3.02 15.11 -17.68
C PRO A 301 -2.87 15.92 -16.39
N ASP A 302 -2.76 17.26 -16.50
CA ASP A 302 -2.72 18.16 -15.32
C ASP A 302 -4.04 18.10 -14.54
N SER A 303 -5.16 18.23 -15.24
CA SER A 303 -6.48 18.12 -14.63
C SER A 303 -6.71 16.72 -14.03
N THR A 304 -6.24 15.66 -14.69
CA THR A 304 -6.34 14.28 -14.19
C THR A 304 -5.48 14.10 -12.94
N MET A 305 -4.28 14.67 -12.90
CA MET A 305 -3.41 14.67 -11.73
C MET A 305 -4.09 15.37 -10.56
N LYS A 306 -4.56 16.62 -10.76
CA LYS A 306 -5.27 17.37 -9.71
C LYS A 306 -6.54 16.64 -9.25
N SER A 307 -7.26 15.97 -10.16
CA SER A 307 -8.41 15.14 -9.85
C SER A 307 -8.03 13.96 -8.95
N LEU A 308 -6.93 13.28 -9.26
CA LEU A 308 -6.40 12.20 -8.43
C LEU A 308 -5.91 12.70 -7.06
N GLU A 309 -5.23 13.86 -7.01
CA GLU A 309 -4.81 14.49 -5.76
C GLU A 309 -6.01 14.84 -4.87
N TYR A 310 -7.03 15.47 -5.45
CA TYR A 310 -8.28 15.78 -4.77
C TYR A 310 -8.94 14.52 -4.20
N THR A 311 -9.07 13.48 -5.03
CA THR A 311 -9.78 12.26 -4.64
C THR A 311 -9.05 11.49 -3.55
N ILE A 312 -7.72 11.35 -3.64
CA ILE A 312 -6.91 10.70 -2.58
C ILE A 312 -6.93 11.52 -1.29
N THR A 313 -6.78 12.85 -1.39
CA THR A 313 -6.74 13.73 -0.21
C THR A 313 -8.06 13.72 0.58
N ASN A 314 -9.18 13.57 -0.12
CA ASN A 314 -10.52 13.56 0.47
C ASN A 314 -11.07 12.15 0.72
N ASP A 315 -10.20 11.12 0.70
CA ASP A 315 -10.54 9.71 0.90
C ASP A 315 -11.71 9.24 -0.03
N ARG A 316 -11.77 9.77 -1.27
CA ARG A 316 -12.75 9.45 -2.32
C ARG A 316 -12.26 8.28 -3.17
N ASN A 317 -12.12 7.11 -2.55
CA ASN A 317 -11.46 5.97 -3.17
C ASN A 317 -12.12 5.52 -4.48
N ASP A 318 -13.45 5.56 -4.58
CA ASP A 318 -14.15 5.18 -5.82
C ASP A 318 -13.87 6.16 -6.98
N LEU A 319 -13.67 7.45 -6.70
CA LEU A 319 -13.27 8.42 -7.73
C LEU A 319 -11.77 8.32 -8.07
N ALA A 320 -10.92 8.09 -7.06
CA ALA A 320 -9.49 7.85 -7.27
C ALA A 320 -9.28 6.63 -8.19
N ASP A 321 -10.11 5.61 -8.02
CA ASP A 321 -10.14 4.44 -8.90
C ASP A 321 -10.46 4.83 -10.34
N ARG A 322 -11.51 5.63 -10.57
CA ARG A 322 -11.85 6.13 -11.92
C ARG A 322 -10.72 6.94 -12.54
N CYS A 323 -9.97 7.71 -11.74
CA CYS A 323 -8.80 8.45 -12.20
C CYS A 323 -7.68 7.50 -12.67
N VAL A 324 -7.33 6.50 -11.85
CA VAL A 324 -6.31 5.50 -12.20
C VAL A 324 -6.72 4.70 -13.43
N GLU A 325 -7.97 4.27 -13.52
CA GLU A 325 -8.52 3.57 -14.69
C GLU A 325 -8.47 4.43 -15.97
N HIS A 326 -8.78 5.73 -15.86
CA HIS A 326 -8.65 6.65 -16.99
C HIS A 326 -7.19 6.72 -17.48
N ILE A 327 -6.25 6.89 -16.55
CA ILE A 327 -4.82 6.92 -16.84
C ILE A 327 -4.37 5.61 -17.51
N TYR A 328 -4.77 4.48 -16.96
CA TYR A 328 -4.50 3.16 -17.53
C TYR A 328 -4.97 3.07 -18.98
N ARG A 329 -6.21 3.46 -19.28
CA ARG A 329 -6.74 3.43 -20.66
C ARG A 329 -5.93 4.33 -21.59
N LYS A 330 -5.64 5.57 -21.19
CA LYS A 330 -4.84 6.51 -21.98
C LYS A 330 -3.46 5.94 -22.32
N LEU A 331 -2.76 5.35 -21.35
CA LEU A 331 -1.47 4.72 -21.58
C LEU A 331 -1.61 3.40 -22.38
N ASN A 332 -2.64 2.60 -22.13
CA ASN A 332 -2.76 1.29 -22.75
C ASN A 332 -3.15 1.37 -24.23
N THR A 333 -4.14 2.21 -24.59
CA THR A 333 -4.69 2.25 -25.95
C THR A 333 -4.33 3.51 -26.73
N ASN A 334 -4.10 4.64 -26.07
CA ASN A 334 -3.99 5.94 -26.73
C ASN A 334 -2.58 6.56 -26.66
N HIS A 335 -1.58 5.87 -26.10
CA HIS A 335 -0.23 6.42 -25.90
C HIS A 335 0.47 6.92 -27.17
N ARG A 336 0.03 6.47 -28.36
CA ARG A 336 0.56 6.96 -29.64
C ARG A 336 0.11 8.38 -29.98
N GLN A 337 -1.04 8.82 -29.46
CA GLN A 337 -1.59 10.16 -29.67
C GLN A 337 -1.08 11.17 -28.64
N LEU A 338 -0.52 10.69 -27.53
CA LEU A 338 0.00 11.53 -26.46
C LEU A 338 1.43 11.99 -26.78
N ASN A 339 1.78 13.21 -26.43
CA ASN A 339 3.18 13.67 -26.40
C ASN A 339 3.89 13.23 -25.09
N ASP A 340 5.20 13.41 -25.01
CA ASP A 340 5.98 12.93 -23.85
C ASP A 340 5.66 13.69 -22.55
N SER A 341 5.29 14.98 -22.65
CA SER A 341 4.86 15.76 -21.50
C SER A 341 3.55 15.23 -20.91
N GLU A 342 2.60 14.86 -21.77
CA GLU A 342 1.32 14.29 -21.34
C GLU A 342 1.51 12.93 -20.67
N ILE A 343 2.33 12.08 -21.26
CA ILE A 343 2.70 10.79 -20.68
C ILE A 343 3.40 11.00 -19.33
N SER A 344 4.33 11.94 -19.23
CA SER A 344 5.00 12.27 -17.96
C SER A 344 4.00 12.68 -16.87
N GLY A 345 2.99 13.49 -17.22
CA GLY A 345 1.88 13.83 -16.34
C GLY A 345 1.15 12.61 -15.80
N PHE A 346 0.79 11.66 -16.67
CA PHE A 346 0.15 10.40 -16.27
C PHE A 346 1.04 9.49 -15.42
N LEU A 347 2.34 9.39 -15.75
CA LEU A 347 3.28 8.64 -14.92
C LEU A 347 3.42 9.25 -13.53
N ASN A 348 3.45 10.57 -13.42
CA ASN A 348 3.49 11.27 -12.14
C ASN A 348 2.21 11.05 -11.33
N ALA A 349 1.05 11.01 -11.97
CA ALA A 349 -0.21 10.66 -11.33
C ALA A 349 -0.21 9.24 -10.75
N LEU A 350 0.22 8.23 -11.52
CA LEU A 350 0.34 6.87 -10.99
C LEU A 350 1.34 6.79 -9.83
N ARG A 351 2.48 7.49 -9.92
CA ARG A 351 3.46 7.56 -8.82
C ARG A 351 2.89 8.25 -7.58
N TYR A 352 2.02 9.24 -7.74
CA TYR A 352 1.32 9.87 -6.63
C TYR A 352 0.35 8.90 -5.96
N ALA A 353 -0.45 8.16 -6.74
CA ALA A 353 -1.32 7.11 -6.20
C ALA A 353 -0.55 6.07 -5.37
N LEU A 354 0.61 5.61 -5.86
CA LEU A 354 1.47 4.65 -5.17
C LEU A 354 2.09 5.17 -3.85
N ARG A 355 2.16 6.49 -3.66
CA ARG A 355 2.82 7.13 -2.51
C ARG A 355 1.85 7.62 -1.46
N GLU A 356 0.75 8.24 -1.91
CA GLU A 356 -0.13 9.02 -1.04
C GLU A 356 -1.46 8.32 -0.77
N SER A 357 -1.80 7.27 -1.54
CA SER A 357 -3.02 6.49 -1.25
C SER A 357 -2.93 5.84 0.13
N LYS A 358 -4.08 5.77 0.80
CA LYS A 358 -4.27 4.96 2.02
C LYS A 358 -5.16 3.75 1.73
N ASP A 359 -5.68 3.63 0.51
CA ASP A 359 -6.48 2.51 0.04
C ASP A 359 -5.60 1.62 -0.84
N GLU A 360 -5.34 0.41 -0.36
CA GLU A 360 -4.51 -0.59 -1.01
C GLU A 360 -5.05 -0.99 -2.39
N ARG A 361 -6.36 -0.87 -2.64
CA ARG A 361 -6.94 -1.15 -3.95
C ARG A 361 -6.47 -0.13 -4.99
N ILE A 362 -6.30 1.13 -4.60
CA ILE A 362 -5.81 2.19 -5.49
C ILE A 362 -4.33 1.98 -5.79
N GLU A 363 -3.53 1.61 -4.78
CA GLU A 363 -2.13 1.24 -4.98
C GLU A 363 -2.00 0.04 -5.93
N TYR A 364 -2.77 -1.03 -5.67
CA TYR A 364 -2.82 -2.21 -6.51
C TYR A 364 -3.17 -1.87 -7.97
N LYS A 365 -4.19 -1.03 -8.19
CA LYS A 365 -4.59 -0.61 -9.55
C LYS A 365 -3.55 0.26 -10.23
N ALA A 366 -2.83 1.09 -9.47
CA ALA A 366 -1.70 1.84 -10.02
C ALA A 366 -0.56 0.90 -10.45
N ILE A 367 -0.24 -0.13 -9.64
CA ILE A 367 0.72 -1.18 -10.03
C ILE A 367 0.23 -1.91 -11.29
N GLU A 368 -1.03 -2.34 -11.30
CA GLU A 368 -1.65 -3.01 -12.44
C GLU A 368 -1.55 -2.17 -13.73
N SER A 369 -1.71 -0.85 -13.61
CA SER A 369 -1.57 0.08 -14.73
C SER A 369 -0.17 0.03 -15.35
N PHE A 370 0.88 -0.01 -14.53
CA PHE A 370 2.27 -0.19 -14.99
C PHE A 370 2.50 -1.55 -15.65
N VAL A 371 1.84 -2.59 -15.15
CA VAL A 371 2.06 -3.96 -15.58
C VAL A 371 1.29 -4.31 -16.84
N ARG A 372 0.06 -3.83 -16.99
CA ARG A 372 -0.84 -4.27 -18.06
C ARG A 372 -0.88 -3.32 -19.25
N SER A 373 -0.49 -2.06 -19.05
CA SER A 373 -0.48 -1.11 -20.16
C SER A 373 0.59 -1.47 -21.19
N SER A 374 0.17 -1.53 -22.46
CA SER A 374 1.05 -1.81 -23.59
C SER A 374 2.14 -0.75 -23.79
N PHE A 375 1.93 0.48 -23.30
CA PHE A 375 2.92 1.55 -23.40
C PHE A 375 4.26 1.17 -22.78
N PHE A 376 4.26 0.45 -21.66
CA PHE A 376 5.47 0.03 -20.95
C PHE A 376 6.27 -1.07 -21.66
N GLU A 377 5.79 -1.56 -22.81
CA GLU A 377 6.53 -2.46 -23.70
C GLU A 377 7.11 -1.72 -24.92
N THR A 378 6.76 -0.45 -25.10
CA THR A 378 7.13 0.31 -26.30
C THR A 378 8.58 0.80 -26.24
N LYS A 379 9.23 0.87 -27.40
CA LYS A 379 10.55 1.51 -27.54
C LYS A 379 10.55 2.96 -27.02
N ARG A 380 9.43 3.67 -27.17
CA ARG A 380 9.25 5.06 -26.75
C ARG A 380 9.37 5.22 -25.25
N PHE A 381 8.77 4.33 -24.45
CA PHE A 381 8.90 4.36 -22.99
C PHE A 381 10.37 4.30 -22.55
N PHE A 382 11.11 3.29 -23.04
CA PHE A 382 12.51 3.10 -22.65
C PHE A 382 13.47 4.19 -23.13
N ASN A 383 13.15 4.84 -24.25
CA ASN A 383 13.99 5.91 -24.79
C ASN A 383 13.72 7.23 -24.10
N SER A 384 12.43 7.60 -23.96
CA SER A 384 12.04 8.95 -23.52
C SER A 384 11.99 9.07 -21.99
N PHE A 385 11.75 7.95 -21.29
CA PHE A 385 11.60 7.93 -19.82
C PHE A 385 12.72 7.13 -19.13
N ARG A 386 13.88 7.04 -19.79
CA ARG A 386 15.03 6.24 -19.33
C ARG A 386 15.44 6.59 -17.90
N LEU A 387 15.41 7.87 -17.56
CA LEU A 387 15.86 8.38 -16.27
C LEU A 387 14.85 8.13 -15.15
N GLU A 388 13.53 8.09 -15.43
CA GLU A 388 12.54 7.81 -14.38
C GLU A 388 12.37 6.31 -14.09
N ILE A 389 12.68 5.43 -15.04
CA ILE A 389 12.46 3.98 -14.93
C ILE A 389 12.97 3.39 -13.61
N PRO A 390 14.23 3.61 -13.16
CA PRO A 390 14.69 3.04 -11.90
C PRO A 390 13.83 3.47 -10.71
N GLY A 391 13.46 4.75 -10.65
CA GLY A 391 12.62 5.28 -9.59
C GLY A 391 11.17 4.79 -9.63
N ILE A 392 10.66 4.45 -10.82
CA ILE A 392 9.34 3.82 -10.99
C ILE A 392 9.38 2.37 -10.50
N VAL A 393 10.38 1.60 -10.92
CA VAL A 393 10.53 0.18 -10.55
C VAL A 393 10.74 0.02 -9.05
N GLU A 394 11.62 0.83 -8.45
CA GLU A 394 11.83 0.85 -6.99
C GLU A 394 10.54 1.21 -6.25
N LEU A 395 9.74 2.15 -6.77
CA LEU A 395 8.49 2.57 -6.15
C LEU A 395 7.42 1.47 -6.22
N ILE A 396 7.21 0.86 -7.39
CA ILE A 396 6.24 -0.24 -7.57
C ILE A 396 6.53 -1.36 -6.56
N PHE A 397 7.79 -1.74 -6.43
CA PHE A 397 8.19 -2.81 -5.53
C PHE A 397 7.98 -2.43 -4.05
N LYS A 398 8.34 -1.21 -3.64
CA LYS A 398 8.09 -0.73 -2.27
C LYS A 398 6.60 -0.65 -1.93
N SER A 399 5.78 -0.14 -2.85
CA SER A 399 4.33 -0.08 -2.65
C SER A 399 3.76 -1.48 -2.48
N TRP A 400 4.23 -2.46 -3.27
CA TRP A 400 3.82 -3.85 -3.09
C TRP A 400 4.20 -4.45 -1.73
N GLU A 401 5.42 -4.20 -1.21
CA GLU A 401 5.83 -4.69 0.12
C GLU A 401 4.89 -4.20 1.24
N HIS A 402 4.18 -3.09 1.01
CA HIS A 402 3.25 -2.50 1.96
C HIS A 402 1.79 -2.93 1.77
N LEU A 403 1.45 -3.63 0.68
CA LEU A 403 0.09 -4.11 0.44
C LEU A 403 -0.26 -5.21 1.45
N ARG A 404 -1.17 -4.92 2.40
CA ARG A 404 -1.76 -5.92 3.31
C ARG A 404 -2.97 -6.59 2.67
N CYS A 405 -2.80 -7.01 1.42
CA CYS A 405 -3.88 -7.59 0.65
C CYS A 405 -4.16 -9.05 1.05
N SER A 406 -5.31 -9.56 0.62
CA SER A 406 -5.61 -11.00 0.72
C SER A 406 -4.51 -11.85 0.06
N GLU A 407 -4.30 -13.08 0.54
CA GLU A 407 -3.29 -13.99 -0.01
C GLU A 407 -3.36 -14.11 -1.54
N PHE A 408 -4.58 -14.13 -2.10
CA PHE A 408 -4.82 -14.16 -3.54
C PHE A 408 -4.28 -12.92 -4.28
N GLN A 409 -4.53 -11.74 -3.73
CA GLN A 409 -4.05 -10.48 -4.29
C GLN A 409 -2.53 -10.37 -4.17
N THR A 410 -1.94 -10.85 -3.07
CA THR A 410 -0.48 -10.90 -2.89
C THR A 410 0.17 -11.76 -3.96
N LYS A 411 -0.35 -12.98 -4.22
CA LYS A 411 0.14 -13.86 -5.29
C LYS A 411 0.01 -13.23 -6.69
N THR A 412 -1.11 -12.56 -6.94
CA THR A 412 -1.35 -11.88 -8.22
C THR A 412 -0.37 -10.72 -8.41
N ALA A 413 -0.18 -9.89 -7.38
CA ALA A 413 0.72 -8.75 -7.42
C ALA A 413 2.20 -9.15 -7.54
N LEU A 414 2.61 -10.27 -6.93
CA LEU A 414 3.95 -10.85 -7.11
C LEU A 414 4.22 -11.23 -8.56
N SER A 415 3.28 -11.92 -9.20
CA SER A 415 3.38 -12.23 -10.63
C SER A 415 3.46 -10.96 -11.49
N MET A 416 2.76 -9.89 -11.10
CA MET A 416 2.82 -8.60 -11.77
C MET A 416 4.21 -7.96 -11.65
N ILE A 417 4.83 -7.97 -10.46
CA ILE A 417 6.19 -7.44 -10.27
C ILE A 417 7.21 -8.18 -11.13
N LEU A 418 7.18 -9.52 -11.13
CA LEU A 418 8.09 -10.30 -11.96
C LEU A 418 7.90 -10.01 -13.45
N THR A 419 6.67 -9.67 -13.86
CA THR A 419 6.37 -9.23 -15.23
C THR A 419 7.00 -7.86 -15.52
N VAL A 420 6.94 -6.90 -14.59
CA VAL A 420 7.62 -5.60 -14.72
C VAL A 420 9.13 -5.80 -14.85
N PHE A 421 9.74 -6.61 -13.97
CA PHE A 421 11.17 -6.91 -14.03
C PHE A 421 11.55 -7.55 -15.36
N LYS A 422 10.76 -8.51 -15.84
CA LYS A 422 10.97 -9.16 -17.14
C LYS A 422 10.94 -8.17 -18.30
N ARG A 423 10.02 -7.20 -18.29
CA ARG A 423 9.97 -6.12 -19.30
C ARG A 423 11.24 -5.27 -19.25
N MET A 424 11.70 -4.88 -18.07
CA MET A 424 12.94 -4.09 -17.92
C MET A 424 14.15 -4.85 -18.50
N VAL A 425 14.25 -6.15 -18.22
CA VAL A 425 15.32 -7.02 -18.71
C VAL A 425 15.29 -7.19 -20.22
N ASN A 426 14.11 -7.40 -20.80
CA ASN A 426 13.96 -7.48 -22.26
C ASN A 426 14.42 -6.19 -22.94
N CYS A 427 14.30 -5.04 -22.27
CA CYS A 427 14.70 -3.75 -22.83
C CYS A 427 16.20 -3.49 -22.70
N LEU A 428 16.82 -4.01 -21.66
CA LEU A 428 18.28 -4.07 -21.54
C LEU A 428 18.91 -4.86 -22.71
N ARG A 429 18.31 -6.00 -23.08
CA ARG A 429 18.76 -6.81 -24.24
C ARG A 429 18.77 -6.05 -25.56
N MET A 430 17.93 -5.04 -25.71
CA MET A 430 17.88 -4.21 -26.92
C MET A 430 19.00 -3.14 -26.96
N GLY A 431 19.95 -3.15 -26.01
CA GLY A 431 21.07 -2.20 -25.96
C GLY A 431 20.69 -0.79 -25.50
N LYS A 432 19.48 -0.61 -24.93
CA LYS A 432 18.89 0.73 -24.70
C LYS A 432 19.13 1.31 -23.31
N MET A 433 19.53 0.47 -22.35
CA MET A 433 19.70 0.86 -20.94
C MET A 433 21.10 0.57 -20.41
N LEU A 434 22.12 0.86 -21.22
CA LEU A 434 23.52 0.48 -20.97
C LEU A 434 24.13 1.02 -19.66
N ASN A 435 23.52 1.94 -18.91
CA ASN A 435 24.13 2.60 -17.74
C ASN A 435 23.36 2.45 -16.41
N HIS A 436 22.50 1.44 -16.21
CA HIS A 436 21.74 1.28 -14.95
C HIS A 436 22.12 0.04 -14.14
N ASP A 437 23.38 -0.03 -13.68
CA ASP A 437 23.87 -1.16 -12.87
C ASP A 437 23.10 -1.29 -11.56
N LYS A 438 22.73 -0.16 -10.96
CA LYS A 438 21.87 -0.12 -9.77
C LYS A 438 20.52 -0.78 -10.01
N LEU A 439 19.89 -0.55 -11.16
CA LEU A 439 18.58 -1.13 -11.48
C LEU A 439 18.67 -2.63 -11.72
N LEU A 440 19.70 -3.07 -12.46
CA LEU A 440 19.97 -4.50 -12.68
C LEU A 440 20.19 -5.24 -11.37
N ARG A 441 21.05 -4.69 -10.50
CA ARG A 441 21.29 -5.20 -9.16
C ARG A 441 20.01 -5.29 -8.35
N PHE A 442 19.22 -4.22 -8.34
CA PHE A 442 17.93 -4.17 -7.65
C PHE A 442 16.97 -5.27 -8.15
N ILE A 443 16.80 -5.39 -9.46
CA ILE A 443 15.94 -6.42 -10.09
C ILE A 443 16.39 -7.81 -9.66
N MET A 444 17.70 -8.12 -9.71
CA MET A 444 18.20 -9.43 -9.32
C MET A 444 17.98 -9.73 -7.85
N GLU A 445 18.39 -8.82 -6.97
CA GLU A 445 18.24 -8.98 -5.52
C GLU A 445 16.77 -9.19 -5.13
N LYS A 446 15.86 -8.40 -5.71
CA LYS A 446 14.43 -8.53 -5.43
C LYS A 446 13.77 -9.71 -6.13
N THR A 447 14.24 -10.13 -7.30
CA THR A 447 13.78 -11.37 -7.95
C THR A 447 14.11 -12.58 -7.09
N VAL A 448 15.34 -12.64 -6.57
CA VAL A 448 15.78 -13.70 -5.66
C VAL A 448 14.94 -13.69 -4.38
N GLU A 449 14.81 -12.53 -3.73
CA GLU A 449 14.02 -12.36 -2.51
C GLU A 449 12.58 -12.85 -2.67
N ILE A 450 11.89 -12.40 -3.74
CA ILE A 450 10.53 -12.85 -4.06
C ILE A 450 10.48 -14.37 -4.28
N SER A 451 11.42 -14.90 -5.04
CA SER A 451 11.40 -16.32 -5.42
C SER A 451 11.58 -17.21 -4.20
N CYS A 452 12.53 -16.87 -3.32
CA CYS A 452 12.80 -17.62 -2.10
C CYS A 452 11.66 -17.53 -1.08
N GLN A 453 11.00 -16.36 -0.97
CA GLN A 453 9.87 -16.19 -0.08
C GLN A 453 8.59 -16.89 -0.57
N TYR A 454 8.40 -16.99 -1.90
CA TYR A 454 7.18 -17.53 -2.52
C TYR A 454 7.49 -18.62 -3.54
N THR A 455 7.49 -19.86 -3.06
CA THR A 455 7.99 -21.03 -3.81
C THR A 455 7.23 -21.32 -5.12
N GLU A 456 5.99 -20.86 -5.25
CA GLU A 456 5.18 -20.93 -6.48
C GLU A 456 5.75 -20.08 -7.62
N HIS A 457 6.66 -19.16 -7.33
CA HIS A 457 7.24 -18.23 -8.29
C HIS A 457 8.69 -18.59 -8.69
N PHE A 458 9.26 -19.67 -8.17
CA PHE A 458 10.62 -20.11 -8.48
C PHE A 458 10.90 -20.21 -9.98
N ARG A 459 9.97 -20.80 -10.76
CA ARG A 459 10.13 -20.92 -12.21
C ARG A 459 10.27 -19.56 -12.89
N LYS A 460 9.36 -18.62 -12.58
CA LYS A 460 9.36 -17.27 -13.18
C LYS A 460 10.61 -16.50 -12.76
N GLY A 461 10.98 -16.59 -11.49
CA GLY A 461 12.19 -15.97 -10.95
C GLY A 461 13.47 -16.49 -11.60
N ALA A 462 13.63 -17.80 -11.70
CA ALA A 462 14.79 -18.44 -12.32
C ALA A 462 14.95 -18.05 -13.80
N LEU A 463 13.86 -18.12 -14.59
CA LEU A 463 13.88 -17.69 -15.98
C LEU A 463 14.28 -16.22 -16.12
N LEU A 464 13.74 -15.36 -15.25
CA LEU A 464 14.09 -13.94 -15.21
C LEU A 464 15.58 -13.73 -14.88
N LEU A 465 16.14 -14.43 -13.89
CA LEU A 465 17.56 -14.32 -13.52
C LEU A 465 18.49 -14.77 -14.65
N ILE A 466 18.20 -15.91 -15.27
CA ILE A 466 18.90 -16.38 -16.47
C ILE A 466 18.83 -15.29 -17.56
N ASP A 467 17.66 -14.70 -17.74
CA ASP A 467 17.47 -13.71 -18.78
C ASP A 467 18.23 -12.41 -18.54
N VAL A 468 18.28 -11.96 -17.28
CA VAL A 468 19.06 -10.81 -16.82
C VAL A 468 20.53 -11.02 -17.16
N ILE A 469 21.06 -12.19 -16.83
CA ILE A 469 22.50 -12.48 -16.93
C ILE A 469 22.93 -12.54 -18.39
N ARG A 470 22.13 -13.18 -19.25
CA ARG A 470 22.35 -13.16 -20.70
C ARG A 470 22.31 -11.76 -21.31
N ALA A 471 21.73 -10.78 -20.62
CA ALA A 471 21.64 -9.39 -21.07
C ALA A 471 22.77 -8.49 -20.54
N MET A 472 23.63 -8.99 -19.63
CA MET A 472 24.70 -8.19 -19.02
C MET A 472 25.95 -8.11 -19.90
N SER A 473 26.69 -7.00 -19.80
CA SER A 473 28.07 -6.95 -20.28
C SER A 473 29.00 -7.70 -19.32
N VAL A 474 30.18 -8.07 -19.81
CA VAL A 474 31.21 -8.78 -19.02
C VAL A 474 31.56 -8.04 -17.73
N ASP A 475 31.73 -6.72 -17.78
CA ASP A 475 32.08 -5.93 -16.60
C ASP A 475 30.98 -5.96 -15.52
N LYS A 476 29.71 -5.87 -15.95
CA LYS A 476 28.56 -5.93 -15.05
C LYS A 476 28.37 -7.31 -14.46
N TYR A 477 28.63 -8.33 -15.28
CA TYR A 477 28.63 -9.72 -14.86
C TYR A 477 29.62 -9.92 -13.69
N LYS A 478 30.87 -9.45 -13.82
CA LYS A 478 31.88 -9.52 -12.75
C LYS A 478 31.46 -8.84 -11.45
N VAL A 479 30.85 -7.66 -11.53
CA VAL A 479 30.29 -6.99 -10.34
C VAL A 479 29.20 -7.86 -9.68
N MET A 480 28.38 -8.51 -10.49
CA MET A 480 27.28 -9.34 -10.00
C MET A 480 27.74 -10.68 -9.41
N CYS A 481 28.84 -11.26 -9.90
CA CYS A 481 29.48 -12.45 -9.34
C CYS A 481 29.98 -12.26 -7.90
N ASN A 482 30.00 -11.03 -7.41
CA ASN A 482 30.34 -10.70 -6.02
C ASN A 482 29.11 -10.32 -5.18
N ASN A 483 27.89 -10.47 -5.73
CA ASN A 483 26.66 -10.21 -4.99
C ASN A 483 26.24 -11.43 -4.17
N LYS A 484 26.72 -11.48 -2.93
CA LYS A 484 26.45 -12.52 -1.93
C LYS A 484 24.96 -12.87 -1.79
N LYS A 485 24.06 -11.87 -1.79
CA LYS A 485 22.60 -12.08 -1.63
C LYS A 485 22.01 -12.82 -2.83
N VAL A 486 22.42 -12.43 -4.04
CA VAL A 486 21.94 -13.06 -5.28
C VAL A 486 22.42 -14.50 -5.37
N ILE A 487 23.70 -14.76 -5.10
CA ILE A 487 24.27 -16.12 -5.19
C ILE A 487 23.63 -17.05 -4.17
N LYS A 488 23.49 -16.61 -2.91
CA LYS A 488 22.82 -17.41 -1.87
C LYS A 488 21.42 -17.84 -2.32
N GLY A 489 20.60 -16.90 -2.81
CA GLY A 489 19.26 -17.26 -3.21
C GLY A 489 19.19 -18.01 -4.55
N LEU A 490 20.20 -17.93 -5.43
CA LEU A 490 20.30 -18.86 -6.56
C LEU A 490 20.43 -20.32 -6.09
N PHE A 491 21.21 -20.58 -5.03
CA PHE A 491 21.28 -21.93 -4.42
C PHE A 491 19.93 -22.39 -3.86
N GLU A 492 19.19 -21.49 -3.19
CA GLU A 492 17.85 -21.78 -2.67
C GLU A 492 16.85 -22.09 -3.80
N ILE A 493 16.88 -21.30 -4.88
CA ILE A 493 16.08 -21.53 -6.08
C ILE A 493 16.46 -22.87 -6.73
N ALA A 494 17.75 -23.17 -6.88
CA ALA A 494 18.23 -24.43 -7.45
C ALA A 494 17.74 -25.62 -6.62
N HIS A 495 17.88 -25.57 -5.29
CA HIS A 495 17.41 -26.62 -4.40
C HIS A 495 15.90 -26.87 -4.56
N ALA A 496 15.10 -25.82 -4.70
CA ALA A 496 13.66 -25.95 -4.89
C ALA A 496 13.25 -26.45 -6.29
N LEU A 497 13.99 -26.05 -7.34
CA LEU A 497 13.75 -26.48 -8.71
C LEU A 497 14.14 -27.92 -8.96
N PHE A 498 15.17 -28.40 -8.25
CA PHE A 498 15.73 -29.73 -8.44
C PHE A 498 14.66 -30.84 -8.49
N LYS A 499 13.69 -30.80 -7.57
CA LYS A 499 12.59 -31.79 -7.51
C LYS A 499 11.45 -31.54 -8.50
N LYS A 500 11.28 -30.29 -8.97
CA LYS A 500 10.08 -29.85 -9.70
C LYS A 500 10.31 -29.68 -11.20
N GLU A 501 11.46 -29.12 -11.60
CA GLU A 501 11.77 -28.79 -13.00
C GLU A 501 13.27 -29.03 -13.31
N PRO A 502 13.70 -30.29 -13.57
CA PRO A 502 15.11 -30.63 -13.76
C PRO A 502 15.84 -29.85 -14.88
N SER A 503 15.14 -29.51 -15.96
CA SER A 503 15.73 -28.73 -17.06
C SER A 503 16.04 -27.28 -16.66
N LEU A 504 15.19 -26.67 -15.82
CA LEU A 504 15.44 -25.31 -15.33
C LEU A 504 16.48 -25.32 -14.22
N TYR A 505 16.47 -26.34 -13.37
CA TYR A 505 17.52 -26.61 -12.39
C TYR A 505 18.91 -26.63 -13.04
N GLN A 506 19.08 -27.39 -14.13
CA GLN A 506 20.36 -27.49 -14.84
C GLN A 506 20.88 -26.11 -15.27
N GLN A 507 20.01 -25.28 -15.86
CA GLN A 507 20.38 -23.93 -16.29
C GLN A 507 20.76 -23.02 -15.11
N VAL A 508 20.11 -23.17 -13.96
CA VAL A 508 20.45 -22.42 -12.74
C VAL A 508 21.79 -22.90 -12.16
N ILE A 509 22.09 -24.20 -12.21
CA ILE A 509 23.39 -24.73 -11.74
C ILE A 509 24.54 -24.26 -12.63
N GLU A 510 24.37 -24.31 -13.95
CA GLU A 510 25.34 -23.75 -14.92
C GLU A 510 25.62 -22.29 -14.61
N LEU A 511 24.56 -21.54 -14.29
CA LEU A 511 24.64 -20.15 -13.93
C LEU A 511 25.45 -19.93 -12.63
N ILE A 512 25.17 -20.70 -11.58
CA ILE A 512 25.91 -20.63 -10.32
C ILE A 512 27.39 -20.99 -10.55
N ALA A 513 27.68 -22.02 -11.34
CA ALA A 513 29.05 -22.44 -11.64
C ALA A 513 29.83 -21.31 -12.32
N SER A 514 29.22 -20.69 -13.34
CA SER A 514 29.80 -19.52 -14.00
C SER A 514 30.02 -18.35 -13.04
N TYR A 515 29.11 -18.14 -12.08
CA TYR A 515 29.27 -17.09 -11.06
C TYR A 515 30.44 -17.36 -10.12
N LEU A 516 30.61 -18.60 -9.64
CA LEU A 516 31.69 -18.94 -8.71
C LEU A 516 33.08 -18.87 -9.35
N ASN A 517 33.17 -19.15 -10.66
CA ASN A 517 34.41 -19.04 -11.40
C ASN A 517 34.92 -17.58 -11.45
N GLU A 518 34.01 -16.61 -11.59
CA GLU A 518 34.33 -15.17 -11.64
C GLU A 518 34.22 -14.45 -10.28
N ALA A 519 33.79 -15.15 -9.22
CA ALA A 519 33.67 -14.58 -7.88
C ALA A 519 35.05 -14.33 -7.25
N SER A 520 35.15 -13.25 -6.47
CA SER A 520 36.32 -12.96 -5.63
C SER A 520 36.47 -13.99 -4.51
N GLU A 521 37.70 -14.16 -4.04
CA GLU A 521 38.02 -15.04 -2.91
C GLU A 521 37.18 -14.70 -1.67
N ASP A 522 36.98 -13.42 -1.35
CA ASP A 522 36.14 -12.97 -0.23
C ASP A 522 34.67 -13.38 -0.36
N THR A 523 34.17 -13.47 -1.61
CA THR A 523 32.81 -13.93 -1.87
C THR A 523 32.73 -15.44 -1.74
N LEU A 524 33.72 -16.17 -2.26
CA LEU A 524 33.80 -17.62 -2.13
C LEU A 524 33.91 -18.04 -0.67
N LYS A 525 34.79 -17.41 0.12
CA LYS A 525 34.92 -17.65 1.58
C LYS A 525 33.58 -17.45 2.28
N TYR A 526 32.91 -16.33 2.00
CA TYR A 526 31.59 -16.08 2.57
C TYR A 526 30.57 -17.18 2.22
N LEU A 527 30.56 -17.66 0.98
CA LEU A 527 29.62 -18.70 0.55
C LEU A 527 29.92 -20.05 1.21
N ALA A 528 31.21 -20.39 1.36
CA ALA A 528 31.66 -21.59 2.04
C ALA A 528 31.24 -21.56 3.52
N SER A 529 31.57 -20.50 4.26
CA SER A 529 31.38 -20.48 5.72
C SER A 529 29.97 -20.06 6.18
N ASN A 530 29.18 -19.32 5.39
CA ASN A 530 27.94 -18.67 5.90
C ASN A 530 26.64 -19.01 5.16
N CYS A 531 26.68 -19.74 4.04
CA CYS A 531 25.49 -19.91 3.19
C CYS A 531 24.94 -21.33 3.08
N GLU A 532 25.46 -22.29 3.84
CA GLU A 532 25.16 -23.72 3.69
C GLU A 532 25.33 -24.17 2.21
N ALA A 533 26.11 -23.43 1.41
CA ALA A 533 26.14 -23.63 -0.03
C ALA A 533 26.78 -24.99 -0.36
N VAL A 534 27.84 -25.34 0.37
CA VAL A 534 28.51 -26.64 0.29
C VAL A 534 27.58 -27.78 0.73
N GLU A 535 26.82 -27.59 1.80
CA GLU A 535 25.84 -28.57 2.30
C GLU A 535 24.71 -28.78 1.29
N LYS A 536 24.13 -27.71 0.74
CA LYS A 536 23.08 -27.78 -0.29
C LYS A 536 23.60 -28.39 -1.59
N CYS A 537 24.85 -28.10 -1.96
CA CYS A 537 25.53 -28.78 -3.07
C CYS A 537 25.66 -30.28 -2.80
N TYR A 538 26.07 -30.66 -1.59
CA TYR A 538 26.17 -32.06 -1.17
C TYR A 538 24.82 -32.77 -1.24
N GLU A 539 23.76 -32.18 -0.66
CA GLU A 539 22.41 -32.73 -0.73
C GLU A 539 21.95 -32.93 -2.17
N GLN A 540 22.10 -31.92 -3.02
CA GLN A 540 21.72 -32.00 -4.43
C GLN A 540 22.52 -33.08 -5.16
N PHE A 541 23.83 -33.14 -4.90
CA PHE A 541 24.73 -34.14 -5.47
C PHE A 541 24.30 -35.56 -5.10
N MET A 542 24.02 -35.80 -3.83
CA MET A 542 23.52 -37.09 -3.36
C MET A 542 22.23 -37.45 -4.08
N ILE A 543 21.25 -36.54 -4.16
CA ILE A 543 19.98 -36.87 -4.81
C ILE A 543 20.13 -37.13 -6.31
N ILE A 544 20.94 -36.34 -7.04
CA ILE A 544 21.20 -36.53 -8.48
C ILE A 544 21.80 -37.90 -8.76
N ILE A 545 22.76 -38.31 -7.92
CA ILE A 545 23.43 -39.60 -8.04
C ILE A 545 22.47 -40.77 -7.91
N PHE A 546 21.45 -40.65 -7.06
CA PHE A 546 20.51 -41.73 -6.79
C PHE A 546 19.27 -41.71 -7.69
N GLN A 547 18.87 -40.56 -8.25
CA GLN A 547 17.58 -40.45 -8.96
C GLN A 547 17.69 -40.48 -10.49
N SER A 548 18.65 -39.78 -11.11
CA SER A 548 18.98 -39.93 -12.55
C SER A 548 20.09 -38.92 -12.92
N PRO A 549 21.33 -39.38 -13.15
CA PRO A 549 22.43 -38.48 -13.49
C PRO A 549 22.40 -38.07 -14.96
N THR A 550 22.14 -36.79 -15.25
CA THR A 550 22.62 -36.23 -16.53
C THR A 550 24.09 -35.87 -16.36
N LYS A 551 24.94 -36.26 -17.31
CA LYS A 551 26.40 -36.03 -17.24
C LYS A 551 26.73 -34.54 -16.98
N ASN A 552 26.01 -33.63 -17.62
CA ASN A 552 26.20 -32.19 -17.48
C ASN A 552 25.87 -31.66 -16.07
N SER A 553 24.88 -32.21 -15.36
CA SER A 553 24.57 -31.77 -13.98
C SER A 553 25.72 -32.08 -13.03
N LEU A 554 26.31 -33.27 -13.19
CA LEU A 554 27.40 -33.74 -12.35
C LEU A 554 28.69 -32.97 -12.59
N GLU A 555 28.96 -32.61 -13.85
CA GLU A 555 30.14 -31.82 -14.24
C GLU A 555 30.07 -30.41 -13.63
N ASN A 556 28.92 -29.74 -13.71
CA ASN A 556 28.78 -28.41 -13.10
C ASN A 556 28.84 -28.46 -11.57
N LEU A 557 28.27 -29.49 -10.93
CA LEU A 557 28.40 -29.68 -9.48
C LEU A 557 29.84 -29.98 -9.06
N SER A 558 30.56 -30.77 -9.85
CA SER A 558 31.99 -31.00 -9.65
C SER A 558 32.76 -29.68 -9.67
N ASN A 559 32.50 -28.83 -10.66
CA ASN A 559 33.15 -27.53 -10.79
C ASN A 559 32.81 -26.60 -9.61
N LEU A 560 31.57 -26.61 -9.14
CA LEU A 560 31.13 -25.85 -7.97
C LEU A 560 31.89 -26.26 -6.71
N VAL A 561 31.96 -27.58 -6.46
CA VAL A 561 32.63 -28.13 -5.27
C VAL A 561 34.13 -27.85 -5.37
N ALA A 562 34.76 -28.11 -6.52
CA ALA A 562 36.16 -27.74 -6.81
C ALA A 562 36.46 -26.28 -6.47
N ARG A 563 35.61 -25.37 -6.92
CA ARG A 563 35.82 -23.95 -6.69
C ARG A 563 35.63 -23.56 -5.23
N LEU A 564 34.59 -24.05 -4.56
CA LEU A 564 34.33 -23.75 -3.15
C LEU A 564 35.41 -24.36 -2.23
N SER A 565 35.93 -25.54 -2.55
CA SER A 565 36.98 -26.18 -1.74
C SER A 565 38.29 -25.39 -1.71
N THR A 566 38.59 -24.59 -2.74
CA THR A 566 39.82 -23.75 -2.76
C THR A 566 39.91 -22.71 -1.64
N VAL A 567 38.78 -22.37 -1.02
CA VAL A 567 38.70 -21.32 0.00
C VAL A 567 38.35 -21.85 1.39
N ILE A 568 38.17 -23.17 1.54
CA ILE A 568 37.87 -23.80 2.82
C ILE A 568 39.16 -23.83 3.66
N ASN A 569 39.11 -23.22 4.84
CA ASN A 569 40.19 -23.23 5.80
C ASN A 569 40.17 -24.52 6.62
N LEU A 570 41.04 -25.47 6.28
CA LEU A 570 41.17 -26.75 6.99
C LEU A 570 41.53 -26.61 8.48
N ASN A 571 42.05 -25.44 8.89
CA ASN A 571 42.38 -25.18 10.29
C ASN A 571 41.18 -24.70 11.12
N ASP A 572 40.09 -24.26 10.47
CA ASP A 572 38.87 -23.84 11.15
C ASP A 572 38.01 -25.06 11.49
N PRO A 573 37.76 -25.36 12.79
CA PRO A 573 36.94 -26.51 13.20
C PRO A 573 35.54 -26.53 12.60
N ASP A 574 34.93 -25.37 12.36
CA ASP A 574 33.56 -25.27 11.84
C ASP A 574 33.55 -25.59 10.33
N GLU A 575 34.66 -25.33 9.62
CA GLU A 575 34.79 -25.63 8.18
C GLU A 575 35.30 -27.05 7.89
N LYS A 576 35.87 -27.75 8.88
CA LYS A 576 36.33 -29.15 8.71
C LYS A 576 35.22 -30.10 8.23
N THR A 577 34.00 -29.90 8.70
CA THR A 577 32.83 -30.68 8.24
C THR A 577 32.56 -30.44 6.76
N LEU A 578 32.69 -29.20 6.29
CA LEU A 578 32.50 -28.83 4.89
C LEU A 578 33.61 -29.38 3.99
N ALA A 579 34.85 -29.36 4.48
CA ALA A 579 35.99 -29.99 3.82
C ALA A 579 35.77 -31.50 3.64
N PHE A 580 35.28 -32.17 4.69
CA PHE A 580 34.96 -33.59 4.65
C PHE A 580 33.83 -33.92 3.65
N LEU A 581 32.76 -33.13 3.63
CA LEU A 581 31.68 -33.27 2.65
C LEU A 581 32.19 -33.07 1.22
N SER A 582 33.06 -32.08 1.00
CA SER A 582 33.67 -31.81 -0.30
C SER A 582 34.53 -32.99 -0.77
N CYS A 583 35.38 -33.54 0.12
CA CYS A 583 36.20 -34.71 -0.17
C CYS A 583 35.36 -35.96 -0.48
N SER A 584 34.24 -36.12 0.23
CA SER A 584 33.28 -37.20 -0.04
C SER A 584 32.69 -37.07 -1.45
N ILE A 585 32.32 -35.86 -1.88
CA ILE A 585 31.84 -35.60 -3.24
C ILE A 585 32.92 -35.92 -4.28
N PHE A 586 34.16 -35.43 -4.09
CA PHE A 586 35.26 -35.72 -5.02
C PHE A 586 35.53 -37.21 -5.16
N SER A 587 35.55 -37.95 -4.05
CA SER A 587 35.76 -39.38 -4.04
C SER A 587 34.72 -40.12 -4.88
N ILE A 588 33.44 -39.74 -4.74
CA ILE A 588 32.34 -40.33 -5.51
C ILE A 588 32.43 -39.94 -7.00
N LEU A 589 32.74 -38.69 -7.29
CA LEU A 589 32.92 -38.19 -8.66
C LEU A 589 34.09 -38.88 -9.38
N LEU A 590 35.21 -39.08 -8.70
CA LEU A 590 36.38 -39.80 -9.21
C LEU A 590 36.03 -41.25 -9.50
N ALA A 591 35.34 -41.92 -8.57
CA ALA A 591 34.89 -43.30 -8.71
C ALA A 591 33.97 -43.48 -9.93
N LYS A 592 33.12 -42.49 -10.23
CA LYS A 592 32.23 -42.51 -11.40
C LYS A 592 32.86 -41.99 -12.69
N ASN A 593 34.13 -41.60 -12.67
CA ASN A 593 34.85 -41.01 -13.80
C ASN A 593 34.18 -39.73 -14.36
N LEU A 594 33.75 -38.85 -13.46
CA LEU A 594 33.00 -37.62 -13.78
C LEU A 594 33.79 -36.32 -13.56
N ILE A 595 35.07 -36.42 -13.16
CA ILE A 595 35.99 -35.28 -13.03
C ILE A 595 36.95 -35.29 -14.21
N GLU A 596 37.04 -34.17 -14.93
CA GLU A 596 38.00 -34.00 -16.01
C GLU A 596 39.44 -33.89 -15.48
N ASN A 597 39.67 -33.09 -14.44
CA ASN A 597 40.99 -32.92 -13.83
C ASN A 597 41.19 -33.85 -12.63
N ARG A 598 41.43 -35.13 -12.90
CA ARG A 598 41.63 -36.17 -11.88
C ARG A 598 42.83 -35.89 -10.98
N GLU A 599 43.90 -35.31 -11.53
CA GLU A 599 45.12 -34.99 -10.81
C GLU A 599 44.85 -33.96 -9.71
N TYR A 600 44.19 -32.86 -10.05
CA TYR A 600 43.79 -31.83 -9.08
C TYR A 600 42.90 -32.38 -7.96
N ALA A 601 41.92 -33.21 -8.29
CA ALA A 601 41.05 -33.82 -7.29
C ALA A 601 41.82 -34.79 -6.37
N ASN A 602 42.77 -35.55 -6.89
CA ASN A 602 43.64 -36.40 -6.09
C ASN A 602 44.54 -35.57 -5.17
N THR A 603 45.13 -34.47 -5.67
CA THR A 603 45.94 -33.56 -4.85
C THR A 603 45.13 -32.96 -3.70
N LEU A 604 43.90 -32.50 -3.95
CA LEU A 604 43.02 -32.00 -2.89
C LEU A 604 42.69 -33.07 -1.84
N LEU A 605 42.49 -34.33 -2.26
CA LEU A 605 42.23 -35.43 -1.34
C LEU A 605 43.47 -35.81 -0.52
N GLU A 606 44.66 -35.77 -1.12
CA GLU A 606 45.94 -35.98 -0.43
C GLU A 606 46.20 -34.86 0.60
N GLU A 607 46.08 -33.60 0.19
CA GLU A 607 46.23 -32.45 1.09
C GLU A 607 45.23 -32.50 2.25
N PHE A 608 43.98 -32.91 1.98
CA PHE A 608 43.01 -33.11 3.04
C PHE A 608 43.43 -34.23 4.00
N ASN A 609 43.82 -35.39 3.48
CA ASN A 609 44.25 -36.54 4.30
C ASN A 609 45.47 -36.21 5.17
N ASP A 610 46.43 -35.47 4.64
CA ASP A 610 47.64 -35.07 5.36
C ASP A 610 47.35 -34.07 6.49
N ASN A 611 46.35 -33.19 6.30
CA ASN A 611 45.93 -32.21 7.30
C ASN A 611 44.88 -32.77 8.29
N PHE A 612 44.25 -33.90 7.97
CA PHE A 612 43.17 -34.49 8.75
C PHE A 612 43.71 -35.52 9.75
N ASP A 613 44.17 -35.04 10.91
CA ASP A 613 44.52 -35.90 12.03
C ASP A 613 43.26 -36.58 12.61
N LEU A 614 43.07 -37.86 12.26
CA LEU A 614 41.93 -38.69 12.69
C LEU A 614 41.71 -38.69 14.21
N SER A 615 42.77 -38.46 15.01
CA SER A 615 42.70 -38.47 16.47
C SER A 615 41.80 -37.37 17.04
N ASN A 616 41.69 -36.22 16.37
CA ASN A 616 40.89 -35.08 16.82
C ASN A 616 39.40 -35.19 16.44
N PHE A 617 39.06 -35.89 15.35
CA PHE A 617 37.69 -36.01 14.85
C PHE A 617 36.84 -36.99 15.68
N VAL A 618 37.44 -38.11 16.12
CA VAL A 618 36.78 -39.05 17.04
C VAL A 618 36.46 -38.38 18.37
N HIS A 619 37.28 -37.41 18.80
CA HIS A 619 37.10 -36.70 20.06
C HIS A 619 36.01 -35.61 20.02
N SER A 620 35.73 -35.02 18.85
CA SER A 620 34.68 -33.99 18.66
C SER A 620 33.29 -34.59 18.45
N LEU A 621 33.16 -35.68 17.69
CA LEU A 621 31.90 -36.43 17.52
C LEU A 621 31.40 -37.03 18.85
N GLY A 622 32.31 -37.41 19.74
CA GLY A 622 31.99 -37.90 21.09
C GLY A 622 31.48 -36.81 22.07
N LYS A 623 31.67 -35.52 21.75
CA LYS A 623 31.16 -34.41 22.59
C LYS A 623 29.77 -33.93 22.16
N ASN A 624 29.43 -33.99 20.86
CA ASN A 624 28.11 -33.55 20.36
C ASN A 624 27.00 -34.61 20.46
N THR A 625 27.31 -35.85 20.86
CA THR A 625 26.33 -36.91 21.13
C THR A 625 25.94 -37.04 22.60
N ARG A 626 26.40 -36.11 23.45
CA ARG A 626 25.90 -35.88 24.82
C ARG A 626 25.32 -34.46 24.95
N ASN A 627 24.20 -34.22 24.27
CA ASN A 627 23.16 -33.26 24.65
C ASN A 627 21.89 -33.55 23.87
#